data_AF-A0A1I3UKU0-F1
#
_entry.id   AF-A0A1I3UKU0-F1
#
_cell.length_a   1.000
_cell.length_b   1.000
_cell.length_c   1.000
_cell.angle_alpha   90.00
_cell.angle_beta   90.00
_cell.angle_gamma   90.00
#
_symmetry.space_group_name_H-M   'P 1'
#
loop_
_entity.id
_entity.type
_entity.pdbx_description
1 polymer ?
#
loop_
_entity_poly.entity_id
_entity_poly.type
_entity_poly.pdbx_seq_one_letter_code
_entity_poly.pdbx_strand_id
1 'polypeptide(L)' 'MDLSTLTKEQRKILDEIYPKWKAGEITAAKFMQLIGLKKSTFYKIMKEYENKEV' A
#
# COMPACT_ATOMS: atom_id res chain seq x y z
N MET A 1 9.37 -10.06 -0.69
CA MET A 1 8.47 -9.10 -1.38
C MET A 1 8.50 -7.85 -0.55
N ASP A 2 9.06 -6.83 -1.17
CA ASP A 2 9.54 -5.59 -0.58
C ASP A 2 9.01 -4.47 -1.48
N LEU A 3 9.01 -3.21 -1.02
CA LEU A 3 8.44 -2.08 -1.78
C LEU A 3 9.02 -1.98 -3.22
N SER A 4 10.26 -2.41 -3.41
CA SER A 4 10.94 -2.49 -4.71
C SER A 4 10.30 -3.47 -5.70
N THR A 5 9.58 -4.48 -5.23
CA THR A 5 8.95 -5.54 -6.04
C THR A 5 7.58 -5.18 -6.58
N LEU A 6 7.03 -4.02 -6.18
CA LEU A 6 5.76 -3.52 -6.71
C LEU A 6 5.86 -3.15 -8.19
N THR A 7 4.87 -3.59 -8.96
CA THR A 7 4.71 -3.18 -10.36
C THR A 7 4.36 -1.68 -10.45
N LYS A 8 4.56 -1.10 -11.64
CA LYS A 8 4.22 0.31 -11.90
C LYS A 8 2.75 0.63 -11.61
N GLU A 9 1.86 -0.34 -11.85
CA GLU A 9 0.43 -0.22 -11.59
C GLU A 9 0.12 -0.25 -10.08
N GLN A 10 0.72 -1.20 -9.36
CA GLN A 10 0.55 -1.25 -7.90
C GLN A 10 1.09 -0.01 -7.20
N ARG A 11 2.19 0.59 -7.70
CA ARG A 11 2.71 1.86 -7.16
C ARG A 11 1.71 3.01 -7.36
N LYS A 12 1.10 3.12 -8.54
CA LYS A 12 0.05 4.14 -8.77
C LYS A 12 -1.13 3.96 -7.81
N ILE A 13 -1.58 2.72 -7.63
CA ILE A 13 -2.67 2.42 -6.68
C ILE A 13 -2.22 2.78 -5.26
N LEU A 14 -0.98 2.47 -4.89
CA LEU A 14 -0.40 2.82 -3.60
C LEU A 14 -0.47 4.33 -3.35
N ASP A 15 0.07 5.15 -4.26
CA ASP A 15 0.09 6.62 -4.12
C ASP A 15 -1.32 7.24 -4.11
N GLU A 16 -2.28 6.67 -4.84
CA GLU A 16 -3.65 7.19 -4.90
C GLU A 16 -4.50 6.78 -3.69
N ILE A 17 -4.31 5.54 -3.21
CA ILE A 17 -5.14 4.93 -2.16
C ILE A 17 -4.57 5.16 -0.77
N TYR A 18 -3.25 5.26 -0.62
CA TYR A 18 -2.59 5.53 0.64
C TYR A 18 -3.15 6.75 1.40
N PRO A 19 -3.33 7.95 0.78
CA PRO A 19 -3.91 9.09 1.48
C PRO A 19 -5.35 8.82 1.94
N LYS A 20 -6.18 8.14 1.11
CA LYS A 20 -7.56 7.77 1.47
C LYS A 20 -7.60 6.78 2.64
N TRP A 21 -6.67 5.83 2.67
CA TRP A 21 -6.51 4.90 3.78
C TRP A 21 -6.03 5.60 5.05
N LYS A 22 -5.08 6.53 4.93
CA LYS A 22 -4.56 7.31 6.06
C LYS A 22 -5.63 8.26 6.64
N ALA A 23 -6.50 8.80 5.79
CA ALA A 23 -7.67 9.58 6.18
C ALA A 23 -8.81 8.73 6.77
N GLY A 24 -8.71 7.39 6.73
CA GLY A 24 -9.73 6.48 7.22
C GLY A 24 -10.94 6.31 6.29
N GLU A 25 -10.87 6.81 5.05
CA GLU A 25 -11.95 6.69 4.05
C GLU A 25 -12.09 5.26 3.52
N ILE A 26 -11.00 4.48 3.55
CA ILE A 26 -11.01 3.07 3.17
C ILE A 26 -10.37 2.19 4.25
N THR A 27 -10.78 0.93 4.29
CA THR A 27 -10.20 -0.05 5.21
C THR A 27 -8.95 -0.70 4.61
N ALA A 28 -8.06 -1.20 5.47
CA ALA A 28 -6.90 -1.97 5.04
C ALA A 28 -7.29 -3.20 4.21
N ALA A 29 -8.44 -3.84 4.52
CA ALA A 29 -8.99 -4.94 3.74
C ALA A 29 -9.31 -4.54 2.30
N LYS A 30 -9.93 -3.38 2.10
CA LYS A 30 -10.24 -2.85 0.77
C LYS A 30 -8.99 -2.43 0.02
N PHE A 31 -8.03 -1.80 0.71
CA PHE A 31 -6.73 -1.47 0.13
C PHE A 31 -6.03 -2.72 -0.39
N MET A 32 -5.91 -3.76 0.45
CA MET A 32 -5.30 -5.04 0.09
C MET A 32 -5.94 -5.68 -1.15
N GLN A 33 -7.27 -5.62 -1.27
CA GLN A 33 -7.98 -6.10 -2.46
C GLN A 33 -7.66 -5.28 -3.71
N LEU A 34 -7.65 -3.95 -3.60
CA LEU A 34 -7.38 -3.05 -4.74
C LEU A 34 -5.96 -3.24 -5.29
N ILE A 35 -4.97 -3.38 -4.42
CA ILE A 35 -3.57 -3.56 -4.82
C ILE A 35 -3.21 -5.03 -5.10
N GLY A 36 -4.11 -5.97 -4.75
CA GLY A 36 -3.93 -7.41 -4.96
C GLY A 36 -2.83 -8.03 -4.09
N LEU A 37 -2.58 -7.48 -2.90
CA LEU A 37 -1.51 -7.94 -2.00
C LEU A 37 -2.03 -8.82 -0.88
N LYS A 38 -1.22 -9.83 -0.51
CA LYS A 38 -1.43 -10.62 0.71
C LYS A 38 -1.15 -9.76 1.94
N LYS A 39 -1.84 -10.06 3.05
CA LYS A 39 -1.73 -9.35 4.34
C LYS A 39 -0.28 -9.16 4.80
N SER A 40 0.53 -10.22 4.75
CA SER A 40 1.94 -10.17 5.15
C SER A 40 2.76 -9.19 4.32
N THR A 41 2.55 -9.16 3.01
CA THR A 41 3.22 -8.24 2.09
C THR A 41 2.74 -6.80 2.27
N PHE A 42 1.43 -6.60 2.45
CA PHE A 42 0.83 -5.28 2.62
C PHE A 42 1.46 -4.50 3.77
N TYR A 43 1.49 -5.06 4.97
CA TYR A 43 2.04 -4.35 6.14
C TYR A 43 3.55 -4.09 6.03
N LYS A 44 4.30 -4.98 5.37
CA LYS A 44 5.73 -4.78 5.13
C LYS A 44 5.97 -3.59 4.19
N ILE A 45 5.20 -3.52 3.11
CA ILE A 45 5.24 -2.44 2.13
C ILE A 45 4.82 -1.10 2.75
N MET A 46 3.72 -1.09 3.52
CA MET A 46 3.27 0.11 4.24
C MET A 46 4.37 0.66 5.16
N LYS A 47 5.00 -0.22 5.95
CA LYS A 47 6.09 0.18 6.83
C LYS A 47 7.27 0.78 6.06
N GLU A 48 7.65 0.20 4.92
CA GLU A 48 8.73 0.75 4.09
C GLU A 48 8.34 2.07 3.40
N TYR A 49 7.09 2.20 2.97
CA TYR A 49 6.57 3.42 2.34
C TYR A 49 6.53 4.56 3.36
N GLU A 50 6.02 4.32 4.56
CA GLU A 50 6.02 5.28 5.67
C GLU A 50 7.44 5.70 6.09
N ASN A 51 8.43 4.79 6.04
CA ASN A 51 9.83 5.15 6.32
C ASN A 51 10.51 5.93 5.18
N LYS A 52 9.95 5.93 3.96
CA LYS A 52 10.50 6.65 2.81
C LYS A 52 9.96 8.07 2.67
N GLU A 53 8.78 8.34 3.19
CA GLU A 53 8.18 9.69 3.24
C GLU A 53 8.62 10.49 4.48
N VAL A 54 9.54 9.96 5.30
CA VAL A 54 10.16 10.65 6.47
C VAL A 54 11.56 11.14 6.13
#